data_AF-W4P5U7-F1
#
_entry.id   AF-W4P5U7-F1
#
_cell.length_a   1.000
_cell.length_b   1.000
_cell.length_c   1.000
_cell.angle_alpha   90.00
_cell.angle_beta   90.00
_cell.angle_gamma   90.00
#
_symmetry.space_group_name_H-M   'P 1'
#
loop_
_entity.id
_entity.type
_entity.pdbx_description
1 polymer ?
#
loop_
_entity_poly.entity_id
_entity_poly.type
_entity_poly.pdbx_seq_one_letter_code
_entity_poly.pdbx_strand_id
1 'polypeptide(L)'
;MTTSCCPSYIELVEKHVSGIRPYVSSTGSPMYYAARIAKEKHPDAKIVFVGPCVAKRKEVRRDEAVDFILTFEEIGSIFDGLGIELKEAQPFSVLHTSVREAHGFAQAGGVMGAVKAYLKDEADKINAIQVSDMSKKNIALLRAAAKTGKASAQFIEVMACEGGCITGPCTHNDIVSGRRQLLQDLAKRKDTYETMGR
;
A
#
# COMPACT_ATOMS: atom_id res chain seq x y z
N MET A 1 -5.20 6.20 -15.94
CA MET A 1 -5.36 5.01 -15.08
C MET A 1 -5.33 5.40 -13.61
N THR A 2 -5.93 4.59 -12.74
CA THR A 2 -5.81 4.71 -11.28
C THR A 2 -5.08 3.50 -10.70
N THR A 3 -4.46 3.67 -9.52
CA THR A 3 -3.83 2.54 -8.80
C THR A 3 -4.86 1.54 -8.27
N SER A 4 -4.44 0.31 -7.98
CA SER A 4 -5.33 -0.80 -7.59
C SER A 4 -5.04 -1.40 -6.22
N CYS A 5 -4.01 -0.92 -5.54
CA CYS A 5 -3.47 -1.59 -4.37
C CYS A 5 -4.21 -1.32 -3.05
N CYS A 6 -5.09 -0.31 -3.00
CA CYS A 6 -5.90 0.04 -1.84
C CYS A 6 -7.24 -0.70 -1.90
N PRO A 7 -7.50 -1.70 -1.01
CA PRO A 7 -8.72 -2.51 -1.09
C PRO A 7 -9.99 -1.68 -0.87
N SER A 8 -9.95 -0.69 0.01
CA SER A 8 -11.08 0.22 0.23
C SER A 8 -11.43 1.02 -1.02
N TYR A 9 -10.43 1.46 -1.80
CA TYR A 9 -10.68 2.09 -3.09
C TYR A 9 -11.29 1.11 -4.08
N ILE A 10 -10.79 -0.12 -4.18
CA ILE A 10 -11.39 -1.16 -5.03
C ILE A 10 -12.86 -1.39 -4.67
N GLU A 11 -13.18 -1.50 -3.38
CA GLU A 11 -14.57 -1.66 -2.94
C GLU A 11 -15.44 -0.44 -3.29
N LEU A 12 -14.90 0.78 -3.20
CA LEU A 12 -15.58 2.00 -3.64
C LEU A 12 -15.87 1.98 -5.15
N VAL A 13 -14.90 1.56 -5.96
CA VAL A 13 -15.07 1.41 -7.41
C VAL A 13 -16.19 0.44 -7.72
N GLU A 14 -16.11 -0.78 -7.19
CA GLU A 14 -17.08 -1.85 -7.50
C GLU A 14 -18.50 -1.49 -7.08
N LYS A 15 -18.68 -0.76 -5.98
CA LYS A 15 -20.01 -0.51 -5.39
C LYS A 15 -20.62 0.84 -5.75
N HIS A 16 -19.80 1.87 -5.95
CA HIS A 16 -20.27 3.25 -5.93
C HIS A 16 -19.75 4.13 -7.06
N VAL A 17 -18.73 3.68 -7.79
CA VAL A 17 -18.07 4.45 -8.86
C VAL A 17 -17.68 3.52 -10.03
N SER A 18 -18.55 2.58 -10.39
CA SER A 18 -18.23 1.48 -11.33
C SER A 18 -17.76 1.94 -12.71
N GLY A 19 -18.15 3.15 -13.15
CA GLY A 19 -17.67 3.74 -14.40
C GLY A 19 -16.16 3.98 -14.45
N ILE A 20 -15.45 4.00 -13.32
CA ILE A 20 -13.99 4.13 -13.30
C ILE A 20 -13.27 2.79 -13.50
N ARG A 21 -13.97 1.65 -13.39
CA ARG A 21 -13.40 0.30 -13.43
C ARG A 21 -12.47 0.04 -14.63
N PRO A 22 -12.80 0.47 -15.87
CA PRO A 22 -11.91 0.27 -17.02
C PRO A 22 -10.55 0.98 -16.90
N TYR A 23 -10.44 1.96 -16.00
CA TYR A 23 -9.22 2.74 -15.80
C TYR A 23 -8.41 2.29 -14.57
N VAL A 24 -8.92 1.35 -13.77
CA VAL A 24 -8.21 0.80 -12.62
C VAL A 24 -7.13 -0.16 -13.11
N SER A 25 -5.91 -0.03 -12.57
CA SER A 25 -4.82 -0.96 -12.89
C SER A 25 -5.21 -2.41 -12.58
N SER A 26 -4.78 -3.36 -13.43
CA SER A 26 -4.92 -4.79 -13.18
C SER A 26 -3.82 -5.36 -12.28
N THR A 27 -2.82 -4.56 -11.92
CA THR A 27 -1.69 -4.99 -11.09
C THR A 27 -2.17 -5.40 -9.69
N GLY A 28 -1.68 -6.53 -9.20
CA GLY A 28 -1.93 -6.99 -7.82
C GLY A 28 -1.28 -6.06 -6.78
N SER A 29 -1.71 -6.16 -5.53
CA SER A 29 -1.04 -5.42 -4.47
C SER A 29 0.32 -6.06 -4.08
N PRO A 30 1.18 -5.37 -3.31
CA PRO A 30 2.40 -6.00 -2.79
C PRO A 30 2.14 -7.29 -2.01
N MET A 31 1.04 -7.36 -1.25
CA MET A 31 0.63 -8.58 -0.54
C MET A 31 0.37 -9.73 -1.52
N TYR A 32 -0.37 -9.47 -2.61
CA TYR A 32 -0.70 -10.47 -3.63
C TYR A 32 0.56 -11.10 -4.23
N TYR A 33 1.56 -10.29 -4.59
CA TYR A 33 2.80 -10.81 -5.17
C TYR A 33 3.71 -11.46 -4.12
N ALA A 34 3.84 -10.86 -2.93
CA ALA A 34 4.66 -11.43 -1.86
C ALA A 34 4.14 -12.80 -1.42
N ALA A 35 2.82 -12.98 -1.33
CA ALA A 35 2.21 -14.26 -0.96
C ALA A 35 2.53 -15.36 -1.96
N ARG A 36 2.45 -15.08 -3.27
CA ARG A 36 2.80 -16.05 -4.33
C ARG A 36 4.26 -16.42 -4.32
N ILE A 37 5.16 -15.43 -4.17
CA ILE A 37 6.59 -15.67 -4.05
C ILE A 37 6.90 -16.53 -2.81
N ALA A 38 6.24 -16.25 -1.68
CA ALA A 38 6.40 -17.04 -0.47
C ALA A 38 5.89 -18.48 -0.65
N LYS A 39 4.74 -18.66 -1.30
CA LYS A 39 4.14 -19.97 -1.58
C LYS A 39 4.98 -20.80 -2.55
N GLU A 40 5.57 -20.17 -3.56
CA GLU A 40 6.49 -20.84 -4.48
C GLU A 40 7.74 -21.36 -3.75
N LYS A 41 8.32 -20.55 -2.86
CA LYS A 41 9.49 -20.93 -2.06
C LYS A 41 9.18 -21.95 -0.97
N HIS A 42 7.99 -21.86 -0.39
CA HIS A 42 7.55 -22.68 0.73
C HIS A 42 6.11 -23.19 0.49
N PRO A 43 5.92 -24.23 -0.33
CA PRO A 43 4.58 -24.70 -0.73
C PRO A 43 3.68 -25.09 0.45
N ASP A 44 4.27 -25.71 1.47
CA ASP A 44 3.54 -26.21 2.65
C ASP A 44 3.34 -25.14 3.74
N ALA A 45 3.95 -23.96 3.58
CA ALA A 45 3.84 -22.90 4.57
C ALA A 45 2.42 -22.31 4.61
N LYS A 46 2.02 -21.93 5.83
CA LYS A 46 0.89 -21.03 6.06
C LYS A 46 1.34 -19.59 5.85
N ILE A 47 0.66 -18.87 4.97
CA ILE A 47 0.97 -17.50 4.64
C ILE A 47 0.08 -16.57 5.46
N VAL A 48 0.71 -15.77 6.32
CA VAL A 48 0.03 -14.77 7.15
C VAL A 48 0.43 -13.38 6.68
N PHE A 49 -0.54 -12.59 6.21
CA PHE A 49 -0.32 -11.17 5.98
C PHE A 49 -0.54 -10.39 7.27
N VAL A 50 0.43 -9.54 7.62
CA VAL A 50 0.33 -8.63 8.76
C VAL A 50 0.41 -7.20 8.25
N GLY A 51 -0.57 -6.35 8.59
CA GLY A 51 -0.58 -4.99 8.08
C GLY A 51 -1.53 -4.01 8.77
N PRO A 52 -1.56 -2.74 8.33
CA PRO A 52 -2.27 -1.66 9.01
C PRO A 52 -3.77 -1.55 8.63
N CYS A 53 -4.27 -2.42 7.75
CA CYS A 53 -5.52 -2.18 7.05
C CYS A 53 -6.53 -3.31 7.23
N VAL A 54 -7.68 -3.02 7.84
CA VAL A 54 -8.82 -3.95 7.93
C VAL A 54 -9.39 -4.33 6.56
N ALA A 55 -9.34 -3.41 5.58
CA ALA A 55 -9.92 -3.64 4.26
C ALA A 55 -9.14 -4.70 3.47
N LYS A 56 -7.89 -4.99 3.84
CA LYS A 56 -7.13 -6.12 3.26
C LYS A 56 -7.83 -7.46 3.48
N ARG A 57 -8.70 -7.60 4.49
CA ARG A 57 -9.54 -8.80 4.66
C ARG A 57 -10.41 -9.09 3.44
N LYS A 58 -10.87 -8.05 2.72
CA LYS A 58 -11.65 -8.23 1.48
C LYS A 58 -10.80 -8.70 0.32
N GLU A 59 -9.55 -8.24 0.22
CA GLU A 59 -8.61 -8.71 -0.79
C GLU A 59 -8.17 -10.15 -0.51
N VAL A 60 -7.81 -10.47 0.74
CA VAL A 60 -7.42 -11.83 1.16
C VAL A 60 -8.53 -12.83 0.91
N ARG A 61 -9.80 -12.48 1.13
CA ARG A 61 -10.94 -13.37 0.80
C ARG A 61 -11.05 -13.74 -0.69
N ARG A 62 -10.41 -12.97 -1.57
CA ARG A 62 -10.39 -13.21 -3.03
C ARG A 62 -9.05 -13.78 -3.49
N ASP A 63 -8.13 -14.03 -2.57
CA ASP A 63 -6.78 -14.50 -2.85
C ASP A 63 -6.54 -15.87 -2.20
N GLU A 64 -6.15 -16.84 -2.99
CA GLU A 64 -5.95 -18.22 -2.51
C GLU A 64 -4.56 -18.46 -1.90
N ALA A 65 -3.63 -17.52 -2.06
CA ALA A 65 -2.25 -17.67 -1.59
C ALA A 65 -2.06 -17.21 -0.14
N VAL A 66 -2.98 -16.38 0.39
CA VAL A 66 -2.91 -15.87 1.77
C VAL A 66 -3.88 -16.63 2.67
N ASP A 67 -3.36 -17.44 3.60
CA ASP A 67 -4.17 -18.21 4.54
C ASP A 67 -4.81 -17.34 5.63
N PHE A 68 -4.07 -16.36 6.17
CA PHE A 68 -4.51 -15.54 7.29
C PHE A 68 -4.15 -14.08 7.14
N ILE A 69 -4.91 -13.23 7.81
CA ILE A 69 -4.64 -11.79 7.93
C ILE A 69 -4.83 -11.33 9.36
N LEU A 70 -3.79 -10.66 9.86
CA LEU A 70 -3.76 -10.00 11.15
C LEU A 70 -3.45 -8.51 10.98
N THR A 71 -4.06 -7.68 11.80
CA THR A 71 -3.71 -6.25 11.86
C THR A 71 -2.57 -6.01 12.85
N PHE A 72 -1.91 -4.84 12.80
CA PHE A 72 -0.90 -4.50 13.82
C PHE A 72 -1.50 -4.38 15.23
N GLU A 73 -2.77 -3.99 15.34
CA GLU A 73 -3.50 -4.01 16.62
C GLU A 73 -3.68 -5.43 17.16
N GLU A 74 -4.11 -6.36 16.32
CA GLU A 74 -4.31 -7.77 16.71
C GLU A 74 -3.00 -8.45 17.11
N ILE A 75 -1.91 -8.15 16.39
CA ILE A 75 -0.57 -8.61 16.78
C ILE A 75 -0.14 -8.01 18.12
N GLY A 76 -0.44 -6.74 18.38
CA GLY A 76 -0.20 -6.11 19.68
C GLY A 76 -0.90 -6.86 20.81
N SER A 77 -2.18 -7.18 20.65
CA SER A 77 -2.93 -7.97 21.66
C SER A 77 -2.38 -9.38 21.87
N ILE A 78 -1.84 -10.02 20.82
CA ILE A 78 -1.17 -11.32 20.95
C ILE A 78 0.12 -11.19 21.76
N PHE A 79 0.91 -10.14 21.52
CA PHE A 79 2.12 -9.89 22.31
C PHE A 79 1.80 -9.65 23.78
N ASP A 80 0.81 -8.80 24.07
CA ASP A 80 0.38 -8.54 25.45
C ASP A 80 -0.10 -9.82 26.15
N GLY A 81 -0.92 -10.62 25.46
CA GLY A 81 -1.45 -11.87 26.02
C GLY A 81 -0.39 -12.95 26.26
N LEU A 82 0.72 -12.91 25.53
CA LEU A 82 1.85 -13.83 25.69
C LEU A 82 2.97 -13.27 26.57
N GLY A 83 2.84 -12.03 27.07
CA GLY A 83 3.90 -11.36 27.81
C GLY A 83 5.16 -11.09 26.97
N ILE A 84 5.00 -10.84 25.67
CA ILE A 84 6.12 -10.56 24.75
C ILE A 84 6.40 -9.06 24.73
N GLU A 85 7.54 -8.67 25.30
CA GLU A 85 8.00 -7.29 25.35
C GLU A 85 8.89 -6.97 24.14
N LEU A 86 8.35 -6.25 23.14
CA LEU A 86 9.10 -5.89 21.92
C LEU A 86 10.40 -5.12 22.19
N LYS A 87 10.45 -4.35 23.28
CA LYS A 87 11.66 -3.59 23.69
C LYS A 87 12.82 -4.49 24.10
N GLU A 88 12.54 -5.75 24.46
CA GLU A 88 13.52 -6.76 24.90
C GLU A 88 13.91 -7.70 23.75
N ALA A 89 13.24 -7.58 22.60
CA ALA A 89 13.52 -8.40 21.44
C ALA A 89 14.93 -8.11 20.88
N GLN A 90 15.65 -9.17 20.55
CA GLN A 90 16.93 -9.04 19.86
C GLN A 90 16.71 -8.48 18.43
N PRO A 91 17.60 -7.61 17.94
CA PRO A 91 17.53 -7.14 16.57
C PRO A 91 17.50 -8.31 15.58
N PHE A 92 16.53 -8.30 14.67
CA PHE A 92 16.44 -9.26 13.58
C PHE A 92 16.72 -8.54 12.26
N SER A 93 17.48 -9.19 11.38
CA SER A 93 17.68 -8.71 10.01
C SER A 93 16.83 -9.51 9.04
N VAL A 94 16.05 -8.81 8.22
CA VAL A 94 15.30 -9.44 7.14
C VAL A 94 16.26 -10.03 6.10
N LEU A 95 15.97 -11.24 5.63
CA LEU A 95 16.80 -11.94 4.64
C LEU A 95 16.92 -11.18 3.32
N HIS A 96 15.90 -10.40 2.97
CA HIS A 96 15.86 -9.59 1.77
C HIS A 96 15.28 -8.21 2.10
N THR A 97 15.89 -7.17 1.53
CA THR A 97 15.35 -5.81 1.52
C THR A 97 15.07 -5.38 0.09
N SER A 98 14.17 -4.41 -0.06
CA SER A 98 13.91 -3.72 -1.33
C SER A 98 14.48 -2.30 -1.31
N VAL A 99 14.40 -1.62 -2.45
CA VAL A 99 14.77 -0.21 -2.63
C VAL A 99 13.94 0.72 -1.75
N ARG A 100 14.50 1.90 -1.46
CA ARG A 100 13.84 2.96 -0.68
C ARG A 100 12.44 3.27 -1.19
N GLU A 101 12.25 3.35 -2.50
CA GLU A 101 10.97 3.68 -3.12
C GLU A 101 9.90 2.61 -2.82
N ALA A 102 10.27 1.34 -2.71
CA ALA A 102 9.35 0.26 -2.34
C ALA A 102 8.93 0.34 -0.86
N HIS A 103 9.84 0.74 0.04
CA HIS A 103 9.49 1.03 1.43
C HIS A 103 8.58 2.27 1.55
N GLY A 104 8.76 3.23 0.63
CA GLY A 104 7.93 4.43 0.53
C GLY A 104 6.47 4.16 0.12
N PHE A 105 6.14 2.97 -0.37
CA PHE A 105 4.79 2.59 -0.81
C PHE A 105 3.68 2.91 0.20
N ALA A 106 3.98 2.80 1.50
CA ALA A 106 2.98 2.90 2.56
C ALA A 106 2.44 4.33 2.79
N GLN A 107 3.16 5.38 2.36
CA GLN A 107 2.65 6.75 2.45
C GLN A 107 1.84 7.12 1.22
N ALA A 108 0.87 8.01 1.39
CA ALA A 108 0.16 8.56 0.25
C ALA A 108 1.13 9.34 -0.67
N GLY A 109 1.02 9.09 -1.98
CA GLY A 109 1.98 9.56 -2.99
C GLY A 109 3.19 8.64 -3.15
N GLY A 110 3.33 7.61 -2.31
CA GLY A 110 4.45 6.67 -2.32
C GLY A 110 4.46 5.76 -3.54
N VAL A 111 3.28 5.31 -3.99
CA VAL A 111 3.16 4.47 -5.19
C VAL A 111 3.51 5.29 -6.42
N MET A 112 2.96 6.50 -6.51
CA MET A 112 3.24 7.45 -7.56
C MET A 112 4.72 7.81 -7.60
N GLY A 113 5.32 8.12 -6.44
CA GLY A 113 6.74 8.41 -6.32
C GLY A 113 7.61 7.24 -6.79
N ALA A 114 7.27 6.01 -6.40
CA ALA A 114 8.00 4.82 -6.82
C ALA A 114 7.91 4.58 -8.34
N VAL A 115 6.74 4.76 -8.94
CA VAL A 115 6.55 4.63 -10.39
C VAL A 115 7.34 5.72 -11.13
N LYS A 116 7.29 6.98 -10.67
CA LYS A 116 8.06 8.07 -11.28
C LYS A 116 9.56 7.82 -11.21
N ALA A 117 10.06 7.40 -10.05
CA ALA A 117 11.48 7.07 -9.87
C ALA A 117 11.92 5.91 -10.78
N TYR A 118 11.06 4.92 -10.99
CA TYR A 118 11.33 3.81 -11.91
C TYR A 118 11.36 4.27 -13.38
N LEU A 119 10.46 5.18 -13.78
CA LEU A 119 10.36 5.67 -15.16
C LEU A 119 11.38 6.75 -15.53
N LYS A 120 12.08 7.35 -14.55
CA LYS A 120 13.10 8.39 -14.76
C LYS A 120 12.55 9.51 -15.65
N ASP A 121 13.26 9.91 -16.70
CA ASP A 121 12.89 10.99 -17.61
C ASP A 121 11.56 10.77 -18.34
N GLU A 122 11.07 9.51 -18.44
CA GLU A 122 9.75 9.25 -19.01
C GLU A 122 8.61 9.70 -18.10
N ALA A 123 8.86 9.84 -16.79
CA ALA A 123 7.87 10.28 -15.82
C ALA A 123 7.38 11.71 -16.11
N ASP A 124 8.24 12.57 -16.67
CA ASP A 124 7.90 13.97 -16.98
C ASP A 124 6.85 14.10 -18.10
N LYS A 125 6.66 13.03 -18.88
CA LYS A 125 5.62 12.94 -19.92
C LYS A 125 4.26 12.55 -19.36
N ILE A 126 4.17 12.22 -18.06
CA ILE A 126 2.97 11.72 -17.41
C ILE A 126 2.52 12.70 -16.33
N ASN A 127 1.40 13.37 -16.59
CA ASN A 127 0.71 14.10 -15.53
C ASN A 127 0.14 13.11 -14.51
N ALA A 128 0.59 13.21 -13.27
CA ALA A 128 0.19 12.33 -12.18
C ALA A 128 -0.23 13.12 -10.94
N ILE A 129 -1.32 12.68 -10.31
CA ILE A 129 -1.84 13.26 -9.07
C ILE A 129 -2.10 12.19 -8.02
N GLN A 130 -2.18 12.63 -6.77
CA GLN A 130 -2.60 11.82 -5.64
C GLN A 130 -4.00 12.24 -5.19
N VAL A 131 -4.83 11.24 -4.92
CA VAL A 131 -6.12 11.40 -4.23
C VAL A 131 -6.08 10.50 -3.00
N SER A 132 -5.78 11.09 -1.85
CA SER A 132 -5.86 10.43 -0.54
C SER A 132 -7.03 10.98 0.26
N ASP A 133 -7.45 10.26 1.30
CA ASP A 133 -8.66 10.53 2.08
C ASP A 133 -9.96 10.42 1.23
N MET A 134 -10.77 9.37 1.48
CA MET A 134 -12.06 9.19 0.80
C MET A 134 -13.18 10.07 1.38
N SER A 135 -12.90 11.38 1.47
CA SER A 135 -13.90 12.40 1.77
C SER A 135 -14.96 12.50 0.66
N LYS A 136 -16.10 13.14 0.98
CA LYS A 136 -17.17 13.42 0.00
C LYS A 136 -16.63 14.14 -1.24
N LYS A 137 -15.69 15.06 -1.08
CA LYS A 137 -15.05 15.81 -2.16
C LYS A 137 -14.26 14.88 -3.09
N ASN A 138 -13.40 14.03 -2.54
CA ASN A 138 -12.55 13.15 -3.33
C ASN A 138 -13.35 12.04 -4.02
N ILE A 139 -14.39 11.51 -3.36
CA ILE A 139 -15.34 10.59 -4.00
C ILE A 139 -16.08 11.28 -5.16
N ALA A 140 -16.50 12.54 -4.98
CA ALA A 140 -17.16 13.30 -6.05
C ALA A 140 -16.24 13.53 -7.25
N LEU A 141 -14.95 13.79 -7.02
CA LEU A 141 -13.94 13.90 -8.08
C LEU A 141 -13.85 12.62 -8.91
N LEU A 142 -13.75 11.45 -8.25
CA LEU A 142 -13.68 10.15 -8.92
C LEU A 142 -14.97 9.84 -9.69
N ARG A 143 -16.13 10.18 -9.13
CA ARG A 143 -17.44 10.04 -9.81
C ARG A 143 -17.56 10.93 -11.03
N ALA A 144 -17.09 12.17 -10.96
CA ALA A 144 -17.10 13.08 -12.09
C ALA A 144 -16.20 12.57 -13.22
N ALA A 145 -15.01 12.07 -12.90
CA ALA A 145 -14.12 11.44 -13.88
C ALA A 145 -14.77 10.22 -14.54
N ALA A 146 -15.40 9.33 -13.75
CA ALA A 146 -16.11 8.16 -14.23
C ALA A 146 -17.29 8.51 -15.17
N LYS A 147 -18.05 9.57 -14.85
CA LYS A 147 -19.23 9.98 -15.62
C LYS A 147 -18.86 10.68 -16.93
N THR A 148 -17.80 11.50 -16.91
CA THR A 148 -17.46 12.38 -18.04
C THR A 148 -16.40 11.80 -18.95
N GLY A 149 -15.67 10.77 -18.51
CA GLY A 149 -14.46 10.27 -19.17
C GLY A 149 -13.28 11.25 -19.11
N LYS A 150 -13.43 12.39 -18.41
CA LYS A 150 -12.39 13.42 -18.28
C LYS A 150 -11.76 13.33 -16.90
N ALA A 151 -10.49 12.93 -16.87
CA ALA A 151 -9.67 12.90 -15.66
C ALA A 151 -8.73 14.12 -15.61
N SER A 152 -8.42 14.59 -14.41
CA SER A 152 -7.45 15.68 -14.19
C SER A 152 -5.98 15.25 -14.38
N ALA A 153 -5.72 13.96 -14.57
CA ALA A 153 -4.39 13.41 -14.75
C ALA A 153 -4.42 12.07 -15.52
N GLN A 154 -3.27 11.69 -16.09
CA GLN A 154 -3.09 10.40 -16.77
C GLN A 154 -2.87 9.25 -15.78
N PHE A 155 -2.24 9.54 -14.64
CA PHE A 155 -2.02 8.60 -13.55
C PHE A 155 -2.53 9.16 -12.22
N ILE A 156 -3.40 8.42 -11.54
CA ILE A 156 -3.98 8.84 -10.27
C ILE A 156 -3.70 7.78 -9.21
N GLU A 157 -2.85 8.11 -8.24
CA GLU A 157 -2.74 7.28 -7.03
C GLU A 157 -3.95 7.53 -6.15
N VAL A 158 -4.71 6.48 -5.84
CA VAL A 158 -5.86 6.57 -4.95
C VAL A 158 -5.61 5.76 -3.68
N MET A 159 -5.66 6.45 -2.53
CA MET A 159 -5.50 5.87 -1.19
C MET A 159 -6.70 6.24 -0.33
N ALA A 160 -7.22 5.29 0.45
CA ALA A 160 -8.40 5.58 1.25
C ALA A 160 -8.14 6.44 2.49
N CYS A 161 -6.98 6.23 3.13
CA CYS A 161 -6.55 6.96 4.31
C CYS A 161 -5.76 8.20 3.90
N GLU A 162 -5.86 9.29 4.67
CA GLU A 162 -5.29 10.61 4.37
C GLU A 162 -3.77 10.59 4.13
N GLY A 163 -3.02 9.96 5.05
CA GLY A 163 -1.57 9.79 4.94
C GLY A 163 -1.15 8.47 4.28
N GLY A 164 -2.10 7.71 3.72
CA GLY A 164 -1.86 6.37 3.20
C GLY A 164 -1.90 5.29 4.29
N CYS A 165 -1.29 4.14 4.00
CA CYS A 165 -1.29 2.97 4.89
C CYS A 165 -0.59 3.23 6.24
N ILE A 166 0.36 4.17 6.30
CA ILE A 166 0.99 4.59 7.57
C ILE A 166 0.02 5.26 8.56
N THR A 167 -1.15 5.67 8.07
CA THR A 167 -2.27 6.23 8.84
C THR A 167 -3.49 5.31 8.79
N GLY A 168 -3.26 4.01 8.56
CA GLY A 168 -4.32 3.02 8.48
C GLY A 168 -5.06 2.90 9.81
N PRO A 169 -6.31 2.38 9.80
CA PRO A 169 -7.13 2.34 11.01
C PRO A 169 -6.55 1.44 12.11
N CYS A 170 -5.62 0.54 11.78
CA CYS A 170 -4.99 -0.37 12.74
C CYS A 170 -3.49 -0.07 12.92
N THR A 171 -3.10 1.20 12.86
CA THR A 171 -1.74 1.64 13.20
C THR A 171 -1.71 2.21 14.61
N HIS A 172 -0.61 1.98 15.34
CA HIS A 172 -0.43 2.49 16.71
C HIS A 172 0.00 3.96 16.77
N ASN A 173 0.55 4.51 15.68
CA ASN A 173 1.06 5.88 15.64
C ASN A 173 0.02 6.86 15.10
N ASP A 174 0.06 8.10 15.59
CA ASP A 174 -0.61 9.23 14.93
C ASP A 174 0.06 9.58 13.59
N ILE A 175 -0.64 10.38 12.78
CA ILE A 175 -0.21 10.75 11.42
C ILE A 175 1.17 11.43 11.41
N VAL A 176 1.41 12.34 12.34
CA VAL A 176 2.64 13.14 12.39
C VAL A 176 3.82 12.25 12.79
N SER A 177 3.65 11.47 13.85
CA SER A 177 4.68 10.56 14.34
C SER A 177 4.99 9.45 13.33
N GLY A 178 3.97 8.84 12.73
CA GLY A 178 4.14 7.78 11.73
C GLY A 178 4.87 8.27 10.49
N ARG A 179 4.53 9.47 9.98
CA ARG A 179 5.23 10.07 8.84
C ARG A 179 6.68 10.40 9.17
N ARG A 180 6.94 11.01 10.33
CA ARG A 180 8.30 11.32 10.78
C ARG A 180 9.17 10.07 10.88
N GLN A 181 8.64 9.00 11.48
CA GLN A 181 9.33 7.72 11.61
C GLN A 181 9.64 7.12 10.23
N LEU A 182 8.66 7.09 9.32
CA LEU A 182 8.87 6.59 7.97
C LEU A 182 9.99 7.37 7.25
N LEU A 183 9.99 8.70 7.32
CA LEU A 183 11.01 9.52 6.67
C LEU A 183 12.41 9.25 7.24
N GLN A 184 12.53 9.09 8.57
CA GLN A 184 13.80 8.71 9.21
C GLN A 184 14.27 7.33 8.76
N ASP A 185 13.36 6.37 8.57
CA ASP A 185 13.72 5.03 8.11
C ASP A 185 14.07 4.99 6.62
N LEU A 186 13.37 5.77 5.79
CA LEU A 186 13.69 5.93 4.38
C LEU A 186 15.06 6.59 4.17
N ALA A 187 15.45 7.54 5.03
CA ALA A 187 16.76 8.20 4.96
C ALA A 187 17.93 7.23 5.25
N LYS A 188 17.68 6.12 5.97
CA LYS A 188 18.70 5.09 6.24
C LYS A 188 18.90 4.14 5.04
N ARG A 189 18.01 4.14 4.05
CA ARG A 189 18.06 3.25 2.89
C ARG A 189 18.95 3.85 1.80
N LYS A 190 20.00 3.11 1.41
CA LYS A 190 20.93 3.50 0.34
C LYS A 190 20.50 3.01 -1.04
N ASP A 191 19.86 1.85 -1.10
CA ASP A 191 19.42 1.25 -2.36
C ASP A 191 18.19 1.99 -2.89
N THR A 192 18.28 2.41 -4.14
CA THR A 192 17.26 3.15 -4.91
C THR A 192 17.16 2.54 -6.30
N TYR A 193 16.10 2.83 -7.07
CA TYR A 193 16.04 2.40 -8.46
C TYR A 193 17.25 2.89 -9.28
N GLU A 194 17.69 4.13 -9.04
CA GLU A 194 18.88 4.73 -9.68
C GLU A 194 20.16 3.93 -9.39
N THR A 195 20.40 3.56 -8.14
CA THR A 195 21.64 2.86 -7.74
C THR A 195 21.64 1.38 -8.12
N MET A 196 20.46 0.78 -8.29
CA MET A 196 20.31 -0.62 -8.70
C MET A 196 20.27 -0.84 -10.23
N GLY A 197 20.51 0.22 -11.02
CA GLY A 197 20.58 0.11 -12.49
C GLY A 197 19.27 -0.31 -13.15
N ARG A 198 18.12 -0.03 -12.51
CA ARG A 198 16.78 -0.25 -13.05
C ARG A 198 16.20 1.08 -13.47
#